data_AF-A0A815JQ12-F1
#
_entry.id   AF-A0A815JQ12-F1
#
_cell.length_a   1.000
_cell.length_b   1.000
_cell.length_c   1.000
_cell.angle_alpha   90.00
_cell.angle_beta   90.00
_cell.angle_gamma   90.00
#
_symmetry.space_group_name_H-M   'P 1'
#
loop_
_entity.id
_entity.type
_entity.pdbx_description
1 polymer ?
#
loop_
_entity_poly.entity_id
_entity_poly.type
_entity_poly.pdbx_seq_one_letter_code
_entity_poly.pdbx_strand_id
1 'polypeptide(L)'
;MKVIPYMIFIAIWTTVCYNPLAHWVWGDNGCLKHLGTLDFSDGSVVHISSGVSGFVASSILGKRIDYKPPASNVHNIPFTVLATCL
;
A
#
# COMPACT_ATOMS: atom_id res chain seq x y z
N MET A 1 -7.83 -1.21 -13.29
CA MET A 1 -7.95 -2.63 -12.86
C MET A 1 -9.42 -3.01 -12.85
N LYS A 2 -9.76 -4.27 -13.09
CA LYS A 2 -11.13 -4.76 -12.91
C LYS A 2 -11.39 -4.97 -11.41
N VAL A 3 -12.63 -4.73 -10.96
CA VAL A 3 -13.01 -4.79 -9.54
C VAL A 3 -12.76 -6.17 -8.95
N ILE A 4 -13.20 -7.24 -9.63
CA ILE A 4 -13.07 -8.62 -9.12
C ILE A 4 -11.59 -9.03 -8.91
N PRO A 5 -10.68 -8.89 -9.90
CA PRO A 5 -9.25 -9.15 -9.69
C PRO A 5 -8.63 -8.31 -8.58
N TYR A 6 -9.07 -7.06 -8.39
CA TYR A 6 -8.57 -6.21 -7.32
C TYR A 6 -8.99 -6.70 -5.93
N MET A 7 -10.26 -7.13 -5.77
CA MET A 7 -10.73 -7.72 -4.52
C MET A 7 -9.98 -9.01 -4.16
N ILE A 8 -9.72 -9.87 -5.15
CA ILE A 8 -8.92 -11.08 -4.98
C ILE A 8 -7.49 -10.71 -4.56
N PHE A 9 -6.89 -9.72 -5.22
CA PHE A 9 -5.57 -9.22 -4.85
C PHE A 9 -5.51 -8.72 -3.41
N ILE A 10 -6.49 -7.92 -2.96
CA ILE A 10 -6.56 -7.45 -1.57
C ILE A 10 -6.61 -8.63 -0.60
N ALA A 11 -7.51 -9.59 -0.81
CA ALA A 11 -7.67 -10.73 0.09
C ALA A 11 -6.38 -11.55 0.23
N ILE A 12 -5.69 -11.81 -0.90
CA ILE A 12 -4.41 -12.52 -0.91
C ILE A 12 -3.32 -11.68 -0.24
N TRP A 13 -3.20 -10.40 -0.60
CA TRP A 13 -2.16 -9.53 -0.08
C TRP A 13 -2.28 -9.31 1.43
N THR A 14 -3.50 -9.10 1.94
CA THR A 14 -3.71 -8.98 3.39
C THR A 14 -3.32 -10.26 4.11
N THR A 15 -3.66 -11.42 3.57
CA THR A 15 -3.40 -12.70 4.23
C THR A 15 -1.91 -13.09 4.19
N VAL A 16 -1.25 -12.88 3.05
CA VAL A 16 0.10 -13.39 2.80
C VAL A 16 1.19 -12.35 3.07
N CYS A 17 0.90 -11.06 2.91
CA CYS A 17 1.88 -10.00 3.14
C CYS A 17 1.61 -9.26 4.45
N TYR A 18 0.42 -8.68 4.60
CA TYR A 18 0.13 -7.81 5.75
C TYR A 18 0.18 -8.57 7.08
N ASN A 19 -0.57 -9.67 7.20
CA ASN A 19 -0.66 -10.41 8.46
C ASN A 19 0.71 -10.95 8.94
N PRO A 20 1.56 -11.56 8.08
CA PRO A 20 2.89 -11.99 8.52
C PRO A 20 3.82 -10.83 8.88
N LEU A 21 3.81 -9.72 8.11
CA LEU A 21 4.63 -8.54 8.43
C LEU A 21 4.23 -7.94 9.78
N ALA A 22 2.92 -7.79 10.03
CA ALA A 22 2.41 -7.32 11.31
C ALA A 22 2.81 -8.26 12.46
N HIS A 23 2.74 -9.58 12.25
CA HIS A 23 3.16 -10.54 13.26
C HIS A 23 4.66 -10.48 13.55
N TRP A 24 5.50 -10.30 12.53
CA TRP A 24 6.95 -10.22 12.72
C TRP A 24 7.38 -8.99 13.52
N VAL A 25 6.71 -7.85 13.30
CA VAL A 25 7.09 -6.56 13.88
C VAL A 25 6.41 -6.32 15.24
N TRP A 26 5.12 -6.67 15.39
CA TRP A 26 4.36 -6.36 16.62
C TRP A 26 4.01 -7.60 17.45
N GLY A 27 3.95 -8.78 16.84
CA GLY A 27 3.60 -10.02 17.54
C GLY A 27 4.61 -10.37 18.63
N ASP A 28 4.14 -10.94 19.74
CA ASP A 28 5.00 -11.25 20.89
C ASP A 28 6.10 -12.27 20.60
N ASN A 29 5.88 -13.14 19.60
CA ASN A 29 6.87 -14.09 19.07
C ASN A 29 7.42 -13.64 17.69
N GLY A 30 7.29 -12.36 17.37
CA GLY A 30 7.71 -11.80 16.09
C GLY A 30 9.24 -11.79 15.94
N CYS A 31 9.74 -12.30 14.82
CA CYS A 31 11.19 -12.38 14.60
C CYS A 31 11.87 -10.99 14.57
N LEU A 32 11.23 -9.99 13.98
CA LEU A 32 11.76 -8.62 13.90
C LEU A 32 11.66 -7.89 15.24
N LYS A 33 10.61 -8.17 16.02
CA LYS A 33 10.47 -7.69 17.41
C LYS A 33 11.62 -8.21 18.28
N HIS A 34 11.96 -9.49 18.17
CA HIS A 34 13.08 -10.09 18.91
C HIS A 34 14.46 -9.56 18.48
N LEU A 35 14.60 -9.14 17.22
CA LEU A 35 15.80 -8.49 16.71
C LEU A 35 15.94 -7.02 17.15
N GLY A 36 14.99 -6.50 17.94
CA GLY A 36 15.03 -5.12 18.45
C GLY A 36 14.56 -4.07 17.43
N THR A 37 13.80 -4.47 16.41
CA THR A 37 13.24 -3.53 15.43
C THR A 37 12.24 -2.61 16.11
N LEU A 38 12.43 -1.30 15.99
CA LEU A 38 11.54 -0.29 16.53
C LEU A 38 10.68 0.28 15.39
N ASP A 39 9.42 -0.15 15.34
CA ASP A 39 8.42 0.41 14.43
C ASP A 39 7.16 0.78 15.24
N PHE A 40 7.13 2.05 15.68
CA PHE A 40 6.13 2.55 16.63
C PHE A 40 4.81 2.98 15.97
N SER A 41 4.84 3.31 14.67
CA SER A 41 3.67 3.81 13.93
C SER A 41 3.65 3.27 12.51
N ASP A 42 3.95 1.97 12.39
CA ASP A 42 3.71 1.17 11.20
C ASP A 42 4.45 1.64 9.93
N GLY A 43 5.62 2.26 10.09
CA GLY A 43 6.47 2.72 9.00
C GLY A 43 6.82 1.59 8.03
N SER A 44 7.19 0.43 8.57
CA SER A 44 7.58 -0.73 7.77
C SER A 44 6.37 -1.53 7.32
N VAL A 45 5.46 -1.80 8.26
CA VAL A 45 4.30 -2.70 8.04
C VAL A 45 3.25 -2.07 7.13
N VAL A 46 3.03 -0.76 7.19
CA VAL A 46 1.99 -0.07 6.41
C VAL A 46 2.60 0.77 5.29
N HIS A 47 3.50 1.71 5.59
CA HIS A 47 3.97 2.66 4.57
C HIS A 47 4.91 2.03 3.54
N ILE A 48 5.94 1.30 3.98
CA ILE A 48 6.88 0.64 3.06
C ILE A 48 6.17 -0.47 2.29
N SER A 49 5.40 -1.33 2.97
CA SER A 49 4.72 -2.46 2.33
C SER A 49 3.74 -2.00 1.25
N SER A 50 2.92 -0.97 1.52
CA SER A 50 1.97 -0.42 0.56
C SER A 50 2.66 0.33 -0.58
N GLY A 51 3.72 1.09 -0.28
CA GLY A 51 4.53 1.79 -1.28
C GLY A 51 5.19 0.84 -2.28
N VAL A 52 5.87 -0.22 -1.79
CA VAL A 52 6.51 -1.23 -2.63
C VAL A 52 5.47 -2.01 -3.44
N SER A 53 4.35 -2.40 -2.81
CA SER A 53 3.29 -3.15 -3.49
C SER A 53 2.62 -2.32 -4.59
N GLY A 54 2.38 -1.02 -4.34
CA GLY A 54 1.86 -0.09 -5.33
C GLY A 54 2.83 0.11 -6.49
N PHE A 55 4.12 0.24 -6.21
CA PHE A 55 5.17 0.34 -7.23
C PHE A 55 5.20 -0.92 -8.12
N VAL A 56 5.30 -2.10 -7.52
CA VAL A 56 5.32 -3.38 -8.25
C VAL A 56 4.03 -3.58 -9.05
N ALA A 57 2.87 -3.33 -8.46
CA ALA A 57 1.58 -3.44 -9.15
C ALA A 57 1.49 -2.50 -10.36
N SER A 58 1.95 -1.26 -10.23
CA SER A 58 1.97 -0.29 -11.33
C SER A 58 2.94 -0.68 -12.45
N SER A 59 4.08 -1.29 -12.09
CA SER A 59 5.05 -1.81 -13.06
C SER A 59 4.48 -2.98 -13.87
N ILE A 60 3.79 -3.91 -13.21
CA ILE A 60 3.17 -5.09 -13.86
C ILE A 60 1.98 -4.70 -14.74
N LEU A 61 1.11 -3.79 -14.26
CA LEU A 61 -0.07 -3.34 -15.01
C LEU A 61 0.30 -2.45 -16.21
N GLY A 62 1.46 -1.78 -16.14
CA GLY A 62 1.92 -0.86 -17.17
C GLY A 62 1.23 0.51 -17.11
N LYS A 63 1.70 1.41 -17.98
CA LYS A 63 1.22 2.78 -18.08
C LYS A 63 -0.20 2.81 -18.68
N ARG A 64 -1.04 3.73 -18.20
CA ARG A 64 -2.36 3.98 -18.79
C ARG A 64 -2.23 4.38 -20.27
N ILE A 65 -3.04 3.76 -21.13
CA ILE A 65 -3.01 3.91 -22.60
C ILE A 65 -3.18 5.38 -23.02
N ASP A 66 -4.18 6.08 -22.46
CA ASP A 66 -4.46 7.49 -22.79
C ASP A 66 -3.71 8.49 -21.90
N TYR A 67 -2.56 8.10 -21.34
CA TYR A 67 -1.77 9.00 -20.52
C TYR A 67 -1.13 10.09 -21.38
N LYS A 68 -1.82 11.23 -21.46
CA LYS A 68 -1.24 12.51 -21.89
C LYS A 68 -0.82 13.26 -20.62
N PRO A 69 0.44 13.66 -20.45
CA PRO A 69 0.84 14.48 -19.30
C PRO A 69 0.03 15.79 -19.32
N PRO A 70 -0.86 16.04 -18.36
CA PRO A 70 -1.61 17.28 -18.30
C PRO A 70 -1.00 18.22 -17.26
N ALA A 71 -1.01 19.53 -17.53
CA ALA A 71 -0.59 20.53 -16.55
C ALA A 71 -1.50 20.57 -15.31
N SER A 72 -2.78 20.16 -15.40
CA SER A 72 -3.68 19.98 -14.24
C SER A 72 -5.07 19.41 -14.62
N ASN A 73 -5.16 18.18 -15.13
CA ASN A 73 -6.47 17.52 -15.30
C ASN A 73 -6.93 16.84 -13.99
N VAL A 74 -6.92 17.58 -12.89
CA VAL A 74 -7.43 17.09 -11.59
C VAL A 74 -8.90 17.51 -11.50
N HIS A 75 -9.80 16.54 -11.50
CA HIS A 75 -11.24 16.80 -11.58
C HIS A 75 -11.83 17.44 -10.31
N ASN A 76 -11.20 17.24 -9.13
CA ASN A 76 -11.69 17.77 -7.86
C ASN A 76 -10.57 17.89 -6.81
N ILE A 77 -9.89 19.04 -6.77
CA ILE A 77 -8.84 19.33 -5.78
C ILE A 77 -9.39 19.42 -4.34
N PRO A 78 -10.54 20.08 -4.08
CA PRO A 78 -11.10 20.14 -2.72
C PRO A 78 -11.30 18.78 -2.07
N PHE A 79 -11.76 17.77 -2.82
CA PHE A 79 -11.96 16.43 -2.27
C PHE A 79 -10.64 15.73 -1.90
N THR A 80 -9.58 15.93 -2.69
CA THR A 80 -8.24 15.44 -2.33
C THR A 80 -7.71 16.09 -1.06
N VAL A 81 -7.88 17.42 -0.91
CA VAL A 81 -7.45 18.13 0.30
C VAL A 81 -8.26 17.68 1.51
N LEU A 82 -9.58 17.49 1.36
CA LEU A 82 -10.43 16.94 2.42
C LEU A 82 -9.91 15.58 2.90
N ALA A 83 -9.54 14.68 1.99
CA ALA A 83 -8.98 13.37 2.36
C ALA A 83 -7.64 13.46 3.07
N THR A 84 -6.79 14.46 2.74
CA THR A 84 -5.52 14.68 3.45
C THR A 84 -5.72 15.25 4.86
N CYS A 85 -6.82 15.96 5.10
CA CYS A 85 -7.14 16.55 6.41
C CYS A 85 -7.85 15.59 7.38
N LEU A 86 -8.39 14.47 6.89
CA LEU A 86 -9.08 13.43 7.67
C LEU A 86 -8.09 12.33 8.09
#